data_AF-A0AAE6W6N0-F1
#
_entry.id   AF-A0AAE6W6N0-F1
#
_cell.length_a   1.000
_cell.length_b   1.000
_cell.length_c   1.000
_cell.angle_alpha   90.00
_cell.angle_beta   90.00
_cell.angle_gamma   90.00
#
_symmetry.space_group_name_H-M   'P 1'
#
loop_
_entity.id
_entity.type
_entity.pdbx_description
1 polymer ?
#
loop_
_entity_poly.entity_id
_entity_poly.type
_entity_poly.pdbx_seq_one_letter_code
_entity_poly.pdbx_strand_id
1 'polypeptide(L)' 'MGELAEEAREQGADGQGSEQPSAVAVYLPVGMCLGTAVGLIADHLAVGIGLGLALGTALGAAVDTRRRGRQ' A
#
# COMPACT_ATOMS: atom_id res chain seq x y z
N MET A 1 -31.93 -10.47 3.63
CA MET A 1 -31.50 -9.52 2.58
C MET A 1 -30.44 -8.61 3.17
N GLY A 2 -29.18 -8.99 3.03
CA GLY A 2 -28.02 -8.28 3.58
C GLY A 2 -27.20 -9.21 4.45
N GLU A 3 -26.38 -10.03 3.80
CA GLU A 3 -25.52 -11.04 4.44
C GLU A 3 -24.48 -10.39 5.34
N LEU A 4 -24.29 -11.05 6.48
CA LEU A 4 -23.10 -10.95 7.32
C LEU A 4 -21.89 -11.44 6.52
N ALA A 5 -20.72 -11.01 6.97
CA ALA A 5 -19.40 -11.40 6.49
C ALA A 5 -18.90 -10.62 5.26
N GLU A 6 -18.04 -9.64 5.53
CA GLU A 6 -16.66 -9.91 5.15
C GLU A 6 -15.73 -9.38 6.24
N GLU A 7 -15.38 -10.30 7.15
CA GLU A 7 -14.13 -10.21 7.90
C GLU A 7 -12.99 -10.15 6.88
N ALA A 8 -12.60 -8.97 6.43
CA ALA A 8 -11.37 -8.80 5.68
C ALA A 8 -10.21 -8.89 6.68
N ARG A 9 -9.86 -10.15 6.96
CA ARG A 9 -8.73 -10.64 7.74
C ARG A 9 -7.51 -9.74 7.53
N GLU A 10 -7.06 -9.18 8.65
CA GLU A 10 -5.73 -8.62 8.84
C GLU A 10 -4.66 -9.65 8.44
N GLN A 11 -4.12 -9.56 7.22
CA GLN A 11 -2.89 -10.21 6.77
C GLN A 11 -2.36 -9.36 5.60
N GLY A 12 -1.16 -8.82 5.55
CA GLY A 12 0.04 -8.93 6.36
C GLY A 12 1.15 -8.38 5.47
N ALA A 13 1.76 -7.28 5.88
CA ALA A 13 3.06 -6.88 5.35
C ALA A 13 3.86 -6.27 6.51
N ASP A 14 4.01 -7.07 7.58
CA ASP A 14 5.20 -7.00 8.41
C ASP A 14 6.41 -7.29 7.51
N GLY A 15 7.07 -6.23 7.03
CA GLY A 15 8.30 -6.30 6.28
C GLY A 15 8.55 -5.00 5.50
N GLN A 16 9.55 -4.18 5.80
CA GLN A 16 10.83 -4.43 6.47
C GLN A 16 11.16 -3.26 7.39
N GLY A 17 11.44 -3.59 8.65
CA GLY A 17 12.29 -2.77 9.49
C GLY A 17 13.68 -2.71 8.87
N SER A 18 14.11 -1.51 8.51
CA SER A 18 15.53 -1.16 8.53
C SER A 18 15.66 0.33 8.70
N GLU A 19 16.42 0.69 9.72
CA GLU A 19 16.76 1.98 10.31
C GLU A 19 17.38 2.98 9.30
N GLN A 20 16.60 3.37 8.29
CA GLN A 20 16.84 4.52 7.42
C GLN A 20 15.49 5.04 6.91
N PRO A 21 15.22 6.36 6.98
CA PRO A 21 13.96 6.94 6.52
C PRO A 21 13.90 6.95 4.98
N SER A 22 13.75 5.77 4.38
CA SER A 22 13.51 5.58 2.96
C SER A 22 12.09 6.01 2.62
N ALA A 23 11.94 6.74 1.52
CA ALA A 23 10.63 7.24 1.10
C ALA A 23 9.63 6.10 0.89
N VAL A 24 10.10 4.93 0.46
CA VAL A 24 9.29 3.71 0.30
C VAL A 24 8.53 3.36 1.59
N ALA A 25 9.13 3.50 2.76
CA ALA A 25 8.49 3.17 4.04
C ALA A 25 7.26 4.05 4.35
N VAL A 26 7.23 5.28 3.81
CA VAL A 26 6.10 6.21 4.02
C VAL A 26 5.03 6.03 2.93
N TYR A 27 5.44 5.86 1.67
CA TYR A 27 4.48 5.78 0.55
C TYR A 27 3.79 4.41 0.43
N LEU A 28 4.41 3.34 0.93
CA LEU A 28 3.83 1.99 0.91
C LEU A 28 2.53 1.87 1.72
N PRO A 29 2.48 2.22 3.04
CA PRO A 29 1.24 2.15 3.81
C PRO A 29 0.18 3.12 3.31
N VAL A 30 0.57 4.30 2.79
CA VAL A 30 -0.36 5.27 2.19
C VAL A 30 -1.05 4.68 0.96
N GLY A 31 -0.28 4.06 0.05
CA GLY A 31 -0.84 3.38 -1.12
C GLY A 31 -1.73 2.21 -0.74
N MET A 32 -1.35 1.44 0.29
CA MET A 32 -2.13 0.31 0.78
C MET A 32 -3.49 0.75 1.34
N CYS A 33 -3.54 1.74 2.24
CA CYS A 33 -4.81 2.27 2.80
C CYS A 33 -5.73 2.84 1.72
N LEU A 34 -5.17 3.55 0.73
CA LEU A 34 -5.95 4.11 -0.36
C LEU A 34 -6.50 3.01 -1.28
N GLY A 35 -5.66 2.02 -1.61
CA GLY A 35 -6.03 0.88 -2.44
C GLY A 35 -7.09 -0.02 -1.80
N THR A 36 -6.98 -0.31 -0.51
CA THR A 36 -8.02 -1.06 0.22
C THR A 36 -9.33 -0.29 0.29
N ALA A 37 -9.29 1.02 0.58
CA ALA A 37 -10.51 1.84 0.58
C ALA A 37 -11.21 1.83 -0.79
N VAL A 38 -10.46 1.98 -1.88
CA VAL A 38 -11.01 1.91 -3.25
C VAL A 38 -11.50 0.51 -3.59
N GLY A 39 -10.75 -0.53 -3.23
CA GLY A 39 -11.13 -1.92 -3.48
C GLY A 39 -12.39 -2.36 -2.75
N LEU A 40 -12.60 -1.87 -1.52
CA LEU A 40 -13.81 -2.09 -0.73
C LEU A 40 -15.03 -1.44 -1.38
N ILE A 41 -14.91 -0.20 -1.86
CA ILE A 41 -16.02 0.50 -2.53
C ILE A 41 -16.36 -0.13 -3.88
N ALA A 42 -15.35 -0.69 -4.56
CA ALA A 42 -15.49 -1.28 -5.89
C ALA A 42 -15.88 -2.76 -5.88
N ASP A 43 -16.10 -3.40 -4.71
CA ASP A 43 -16.33 -4.84 -4.58
C ASP A 43 -15.21 -5.71 -5.20
N HIS A 44 -14.03 -5.11 -5.35
CA HIS A 44 -12.87 -5.66 -6.05
C HIS A 44 -11.61 -5.41 -5.22
N LEU A 45 -11.60 -5.98 -4.01
CA LEU A 45 -10.49 -5.88 -3.07
C LEU A 45 -9.14 -6.29 -3.68
N ALA A 46 -9.09 -7.37 -4.45
CA ALA A 46 -7.88 -7.83 -5.11
C ALA A 46 -7.30 -6.76 -6.07
N VAL A 47 -8.16 -6.08 -6.81
CA VAL A 47 -7.77 -5.00 -7.74
C VAL A 47 -7.34 -3.77 -6.95
N GLY A 48 -8.08 -3.39 -5.90
CA GLY A 48 -7.74 -2.26 -5.05
C GLY A 48 -6.40 -2.40 -4.33
N ILE A 49 -6.15 -3.56 -3.73
CA ILE A 49 -4.87 -3.87 -3.05
C ILE A 49 -3.72 -3.92 -4.07
N GLY A 50 -3.92 -4.58 -5.22
CA GLY A 50 -2.92 -4.65 -6.27
C GLY A 50 -2.55 -3.26 -6.82
N LEU A 51 -3.56 -2.41 -7.03
CA LEU A 51 -3.38 -1.03 -7.49
C LEU A 51 -2.71 -0.17 -6.41
N GLY A 52 -3.16 -0.27 -5.16
CA GLY A 52 -2.58 0.47 -4.02
C GLY A 52 -1.12 0.14 -3.77
N LEU A 53 -0.75 -1.15 -3.85
CA LEU A 53 0.63 -1.60 -3.76
C LEU A 53 1.46 -1.12 -4.93
N ALA A 54 0.98 -1.24 -6.17
CA ALA A 54 1.68 -0.77 -7.36
C ALA A 54 1.95 0.75 -7.30
N LEU A 55 0.94 1.53 -6.91
CA LEU A 55 1.07 2.99 -6.78
C LEU A 55 1.96 3.40 -5.61
N GLY A 56 1.77 2.82 -4.42
CA GLY A 56 2.55 3.12 -3.23
C GLY A 56 4.04 2.77 -3.39
N THR A 57 4.34 1.61 -3.98
CA THR A 57 5.72 1.21 -4.30
C THR A 57 6.33 2.09 -5.40
N ALA A 58 5.61 2.37 -6.48
CA ALA A 58 6.12 3.21 -7.57
C ALA A 58 6.42 4.64 -7.09
N LEU A 59 5.52 5.25 -6.30
CA LEU A 59 5.74 6.57 -5.69
C LEU A 59 6.91 6.54 -4.71
N GLY A 60 6.94 5.56 -3.82
CA GLY A 60 8.03 5.35 -2.88
C GLY A 60 9.38 5.22 -3.57
N ALA A 61 9.48 4.37 -4.60
CA ALA A 61 10.69 4.12 -5.36
C ALA A 61 11.13 5.34 -6.18
N ALA A 62 10.18 6.09 -6.78
CA ALA A 62 10.47 7.30 -7.51
C ALA A 62 11.04 8.40 -6.60
N VAL A 63 10.44 8.60 -5.42
CA VAL A 63 10.93 9.57 -4.43
C VAL A 63 12.25 9.12 -3.81
N ASP A 64 12.43 7.82 -3.58
CA ASP A 64 13.67 7.26 -3.05
C ASP A 64 14.82 7.40 -4.06
N THR A 65 14.57 7.16 -5.34
CA THR A 65 15.53 7.43 -6.44
C THR A 65 15.93 8.90 -6.50
N ARG A 66 14.94 9.81 -6.37
CA ARG A 66 15.17 11.26 -6.28
C ARG A 66 16.02 11.67 -5.07
N ARG A 67 15.86 10.99 -3.94
CA ARG A 67 16.65 11.25 -2.72
C ARG A 67 18.07 10.69 -2.84
N ARG A 68 18.22 9.49 -3.40
CA ARG A 68 19.54 8.86 -3.64
C ARG A 68 20.38 9.64 -4.64
N GLY A 69 19.79 10.23 -5.68
CA GLY A 69 20.51 11.10 -6.63
C GLY A 69 20.96 12.45 -6.05
N ARG A 70 20.69 12.74 -4.77
CA ARG A 70 21.16 13.95 -4.06
C ARG A 70 22.20 13.65 -2.96
N GLN A 71 22.61 12.40 -2.79
CA GLN A 71 23.75 12.02 -1.94
C GLN A 71 24.94 11.64 -2.81
#